data_AF-A0A8J4VRT8-F1
#
_entry.id   AF-A0A8J4VRT8-F1
#
_cell.length_a   1.000
_cell.length_b   1.000
_cell.length_c   1.000
_cell.angle_alpha   90.00
_cell.angle_beta   90.00
_cell.angle_gamma   90.00
#
_symmetry.space_group_name_H-M   'P 1'
#
loop_
_entity.id
_entity.type
_entity.pdbx_description
1 polymer ?
#
loop_
_entity_poly.entity_id
_entity_poly.type
_entity_poly.pdbx_seq_one_letter_code
_entity_poly.pdbx_strand_id
1 'polypeptide(L)'
;MATNSKRQFCRFSSLLLILLPILSSGSHYTVTGHGFSIEEASVHDIQLAFKQNQLTSRQLVEFYLKQIHRLDPIIKGVIEVNPEALHLADKADSERKSKAPRSLSGLRAQWCLKMLEW
;
A
#
# COMPACT_ATOMS: atom_id res chain seq x y z
N MET A 1 -9.48 40.64 -56.88
CA MET A 1 -10.37 40.97 -55.75
C MET A 1 -10.00 40.03 -54.60
N ALA A 2 -9.53 40.40 -53.41
CA ALA A 2 -9.48 41.67 -52.69
C ALA A 2 -8.27 41.70 -51.71
N THR A 3 -7.73 42.92 -51.49
CA THR A 3 -7.04 43.53 -50.31
C THR A 3 -6.55 42.61 -49.17
N ASN A 4 -5.26 42.51 -48.83
CA ASN A 4 -4.37 43.43 -48.07
C ASN A 4 -4.81 43.81 -46.64
N SER A 5 -3.90 43.55 -45.69
CA SER A 5 -3.46 44.47 -44.61
C SER A 5 -3.92 44.19 -43.16
N LYS A 6 -2.92 43.78 -42.36
CA LYS A 6 -2.54 44.22 -41.00
C LYS A 6 -3.63 44.29 -39.92
N ARG A 7 -3.38 43.61 -38.79
CA ARG A 7 -3.07 44.26 -37.49
C ARG A 7 -2.82 43.22 -36.39
N GLN A 8 -1.57 43.20 -35.96
CA GLN A 8 -1.11 42.77 -34.65
C GLN A 8 -1.56 43.83 -33.61
N PHE A 9 -2.20 43.44 -32.50
CA PHE A 9 -2.48 44.20 -31.25
C PHE A 9 -3.54 43.37 -30.47
N CYS A 10 -3.64 43.26 -29.15
CA CYS A 10 -2.79 43.51 -27.99
C CYS A 10 -3.48 42.79 -26.80
N ARG A 11 -2.69 42.52 -25.77
CA ARG A 11 -3.00 41.92 -24.48
C ARG A 11 -4.29 42.41 -23.78
N PHE A 12 -5.14 41.47 -23.34
CA PHE A 12 -5.99 41.56 -22.13
C PHE A 12 -6.18 40.11 -21.65
N SER A 13 -5.51 39.64 -20.59
CA SER A 13 -5.80 39.88 -19.18
C SER A 13 -7.16 39.29 -18.72
N SER A 14 -7.09 38.52 -17.64
CA SER A 14 -8.18 37.98 -16.81
C SER A 14 -8.76 36.60 -17.17
N LEU A 15 -8.17 35.60 -16.52
CA LEU A 15 -8.80 34.60 -15.62
C LEU A 15 -9.97 33.72 -16.11
N LEU A 16 -9.76 32.43 -15.84
CA LEU A 16 -10.75 31.39 -15.49
C LEU A 16 -11.35 30.58 -16.65
N LEU A 17 -10.66 29.52 -17.07
CA LEU A 17 -11.32 28.23 -17.29
C LEU A 17 -10.45 27.10 -16.73
N ILE A 18 -11.00 26.50 -15.68
CA ILE A 18 -10.50 25.41 -14.85
C ILE A 18 -10.29 24.18 -15.72
N LEU A 19 -9.09 23.60 -15.68
CA LEU A 19 -8.81 22.27 -16.21
C LEU A 19 -8.15 21.44 -15.10
N LEU A 20 -8.98 21.01 -14.14
CA LEU A 20 -8.81 19.70 -13.53
C LEU A 20 -9.26 18.70 -14.59
N PRO A 21 -8.46 17.68 -14.91
CA PRO A 21 -8.33 16.57 -13.96
C PRO A 21 -6.87 16.02 -13.95
N ILE A 22 -6.39 15.10 -13.11
CA ILE A 22 -6.97 13.99 -12.37
C ILE A 22 -6.07 13.78 -11.13
N LEU A 23 -6.71 13.44 -10.02
CA LEU A 23 -6.13 12.80 -8.84
C LEU A 23 -5.25 11.59 -9.22
N SER A 24 -3.95 11.78 -9.37
CA SER A 24 -2.97 10.69 -9.43
C SER A 24 -1.65 11.20 -8.86
N SER A 25 -1.61 11.29 -7.54
CA SER A 25 -0.36 11.36 -6.80
C SER A 25 -0.49 10.40 -5.64
N GLY A 26 0.04 9.20 -5.86
CA GLY A 26 -0.05 8.09 -4.91
C GLY A 26 0.31 6.75 -5.55
N SER A 27 1.24 6.75 -6.51
CA SER A 27 1.86 5.52 -6.99
C SER A 27 3.34 5.79 -7.09
N HIS A 28 3.96 5.94 -5.92
CA HIS A 28 5.39 5.69 -5.80
C HIS A 28 5.60 4.18 -5.83
N TYR A 29 5.39 3.57 -7.00
CA TYR A 29 5.98 2.27 -7.27
C TYR A 29 7.46 2.51 -7.52
N THR A 30 8.26 2.63 -6.45
CA THR A 30 9.70 2.41 -6.59
C THR A 30 9.91 0.90 -6.76
N VAL A 31 9.60 0.38 -7.95
CA VAL A 31 10.24 -0.84 -8.43
C VAL A 31 11.65 -0.44 -8.82
N THR A 32 12.49 -0.19 -7.82
CA THR A 32 13.92 -0.44 -7.96
C THR A 32 14.06 -1.97 -7.90
N GLY A 33 14.94 -2.57 -8.70
CA GLY A 33 15.11 -4.02 -8.78
C GLY A 33 15.70 -4.68 -7.53
N HIS A 34 15.28 -4.26 -6.33
CA HIS A 34 15.66 -4.78 -5.03
C HIS A 34 14.35 -5.06 -4.27
N GLY A 35 14.23 -6.24 -3.65
CA GLY A 35 12.96 -6.81 -3.16
C GLY A 35 12.10 -5.90 -2.28
N PHE A 36 10.83 -6.30 -2.11
CA PHE A 36 9.85 -5.60 -1.27
C PHE A 36 10.39 -5.34 0.15
N SER A 37 10.33 -4.08 0.59
CA SER A 37 10.64 -3.67 1.97
C SER A 37 9.35 -3.54 2.79
N ILE A 38 9.34 -4.07 4.01
CA ILE A 38 8.21 -3.96 4.95
C ILE A 38 8.23 -2.60 5.68
N GLU A 39 9.42 -2.04 5.90
CA GLU A 39 9.58 -0.78 6.66
C GLU A 39 8.95 0.38 5.89
N GLU A 40 8.06 1.13 6.56
CA GLU A 40 7.27 2.23 5.99
C GLU A 40 6.38 1.85 4.77
N ALA A 41 6.14 0.55 4.55
CA ALA A 41 5.23 0.11 3.50
C ALA A 41 3.78 0.45 3.84
N SER A 42 3.05 1.03 2.90
CA SER A 42 1.62 1.25 3.12
C SER A 42 0.86 -0.08 3.15
N VAL A 43 -0.33 -0.09 3.76
CA VAL A 43 -1.21 -1.26 3.73
C VAL A 43 -1.51 -1.69 2.29
N HIS A 44 -1.61 -0.74 1.36
CA HIS A 44 -1.79 -1.03 -0.06
C HIS A 44 -0.59 -1.77 -0.65
N ASP A 45 0.62 -1.33 -0.34
CA ASP A 45 1.86 -1.96 -0.82
C ASP A 45 2.01 -3.38 -0.26
N ILE A 46 1.70 -3.58 1.03
CA ILE A 46 1.69 -4.90 1.67
C ILE A 46 0.67 -5.83 1.01
N GLN A 47 -0.54 -5.34 0.72
CA GLN A 47 -1.57 -6.12 0.01
C GLN A 47 -1.13 -6.47 -1.41
N LEU A 48 -0.46 -5.55 -2.10
CA LEU A 48 0.07 -5.79 -3.43
C LEU A 48 1.20 -6.84 -3.38
N ALA A 49 2.11 -6.74 -2.42
CA ALA A 49 3.19 -7.70 -2.21
C ALA A 49 2.66 -9.12 -1.92
N PHE A 50 1.58 -9.25 -1.13
CA PHE A 50 0.89 -10.53 -0.96
C PHE A 50 0.35 -11.08 -2.30
N LYS A 51 -0.33 -10.24 -3.09
CA LYS A 51 -0.88 -10.66 -4.40
C LYS A 51 0.20 -11.05 -5.40
N GLN A 52 1.36 -10.41 -5.33
CA GLN A 52 2.51 -10.66 -6.17
C GLN A 52 3.39 -11.81 -5.63
N ASN A 53 3.01 -12.46 -4.53
CA ASN A 53 3.80 -13.49 -3.83
C ASN A 53 5.22 -13.02 -3.42
N GLN A 54 5.41 -11.72 -3.23
CA GLN A 54 6.67 -11.13 -2.77
C GLN A 54 6.77 -11.09 -1.24
N LEU A 55 5.64 -11.25 -0.56
CA LEU A 55 5.52 -11.27 0.90
C LEU A 55 4.55 -12.37 1.31
N THR A 56 4.79 -13.01 2.44
CA THR A 56 3.89 -13.96 3.12
C THR A 56 3.46 -13.40 4.47
N SER A 57 2.32 -13.84 5.00
CA SER A 57 1.89 -13.42 6.34
C SER A 57 2.91 -13.83 7.39
N ARG A 58 3.50 -15.03 7.23
CA ARG A 58 4.58 -15.51 8.09
C ARG A 58 5.75 -14.54 8.15
N GLN A 59 6.26 -14.11 7.00
CA GLN A 59 7.37 -13.15 6.92
C GLN A 59 7.02 -11.80 7.55
N LEU A 60 5.78 -11.31 7.34
CA LEU A 60 5.34 -10.04 7.92
C LEU A 60 5.29 -10.11 9.46
N VAL A 61 4.75 -11.19 10.01
CA VAL A 61 4.66 -11.38 11.46
C VAL A 61 6.05 -11.56 12.07
N GLU A 62 6.91 -12.38 11.48
CA GLU A 62 8.30 -12.55 11.95
C GLU A 62 9.08 -11.23 11.96
N PHE A 63 8.89 -10.40 10.94
CA PHE A 63 9.49 -9.07 10.89
C PHE A 63 9.06 -8.21 12.09
N TYR A 64 7.74 -8.09 12.36
CA TYR A 64 7.28 -7.27 13.48
C TYR A 64 7.64 -7.86 14.83
N LEU A 65 7.62 -9.18 15.01
CA LEU A 65 8.10 -9.81 16.24
C LEU A 65 9.57 -9.47 16.51
N LYS A 66 10.41 -9.46 15.47
CA LYS A 66 11.81 -9.02 15.60
C LYS A 66 11.92 -7.56 16.01
N GLN A 67 11.08 -6.67 15.44
CA GLN A 67 11.07 -5.26 15.83
C GLN A 67 10.59 -5.07 17.26
N ILE A 68 9.56 -5.80 17.70
CA ILE A 68 9.06 -5.80 19.08
C ILE A 68 10.18 -6.23 20.03
N HIS A 69 10.84 -7.38 19.80
CA HIS A 69 11.95 -7.83 20.63
C HIS A 69 13.09 -6.81 20.75
N ARG A 70 13.34 -6.02 19.70
CA ARG A 70 14.39 -5.00 19.68
C ARG A 70 14.00 -3.69 20.37
N LEU A 71 12.76 -3.24 20.18
CA LEU A 71 12.32 -1.89 20.55
C LEU A 71 11.56 -1.86 21.86
N ASP A 72 10.75 -2.88 22.13
CA ASP A 72 9.82 -2.90 23.26
C ASP A 72 10.48 -2.84 24.64
N PRO A 73 11.70 -3.37 24.88
CA PRO A 73 12.40 -3.16 26.16
C PRO A 73 12.62 -1.68 26.51
N ILE A 74 12.62 -0.80 25.50
CA ILE A 74 12.81 0.65 25.64
C ILE A 74 11.47 1.37 25.69
N ILE A 75 10.59 1.11 24.71
CA ILE A 75 9.35 1.89 24.52
C ILE A 75 8.16 1.33 25.31
N LYS A 76 8.19 0.03 25.67
CA LYS A 76 7.13 -0.68 26.41
C LYS A 76 5.73 -0.46 25.83
N GLY A 77 5.63 -0.60 24.50
CA GLY A 77 4.40 -0.40 23.74
C GLY A 77 3.55 -1.67 23.59
N VAL A 78 4.11 -2.84 23.86
CA VAL A 78 3.43 -4.14 23.77
C VAL A 78 3.21 -4.70 25.17
N ILE A 79 1.95 -5.04 25.49
CA ILE A 79 1.61 -5.66 26.77
C ILE A 79 1.86 -7.17 26.71
N GLU A 80 1.34 -7.82 25.67
CA GLU A 80 1.47 -9.26 25.46
C GLU A 80 1.54 -9.58 23.96
N VAL A 81 2.41 -10.51 23.59
CA VAL A 81 2.46 -11.06 22.23
C VAL A 81 1.61 -12.33 22.21
N ASN A 82 0.67 -12.41 21.26
CA ASN A 82 -0.14 -13.62 21.08
C ASN A 82 0.76 -14.81 20.68
N PRO A 83 0.82 -15.90 21.47
CA PRO A 83 1.67 -17.06 21.16
C PRO A 83 1.29 -17.76 19.85
N GLU A 84 0.03 -17.63 19.41
CA GLU A 84 -0.48 -18.23 18.18
C GLU A 84 -0.22 -17.38 16.92
N ALA A 85 0.42 -16.20 17.04
CA ALA A 85 0.56 -15.25 15.94
C ALA A 85 1.22 -15.88 14.69
N LEU A 86 2.25 -16.69 14.88
CA LEU A 86 2.96 -17.37 13.80
C LEU A 86 2.09 -18.45 13.14
N HIS A 87 1.35 -19.22 13.92
CA HIS A 87 0.46 -20.26 13.43
C HIS A 87 -0.73 -19.68 12.64
N LEU A 88 -1.31 -18.58 13.13
CA LEU A 88 -2.36 -17.84 12.42
C LEU A 88 -1.84 -17.22 11.11
N ALA A 89 -0.58 -16.78 11.08
CA ALA A 89 0.05 -16.31 9.86
C ALA A 89 0.20 -17.42 8.80
N ASP A 90 0.65 -18.61 9.21
CA ASP A 90 0.76 -19.79 8.33
C ASP A 90 -0.61 -20.21 7.79
N LYS A 91 -1.65 -20.16 8.64
CA LYS A 91 -3.03 -20.41 8.23
C LYS A 91 -3.50 -19.40 7.18
N ALA A 92 -3.20 -18.11 7.37
CA ALA A 92 -3.56 -17.06 6.42
C ALA A 92 -2.86 -17.24 5.06
N ASP A 93 -1.59 -17.64 5.06
CA ASP A 93 -0.86 -18.00 3.82
C ASP A 93 -1.50 -19.19 3.11
N SER A 94 -1.91 -20.21 3.87
CA SER A 94 -2.60 -21.39 3.34
C SER A 94 -3.98 -21.06 2.77
N GLU A 95 -4.75 -20.18 3.42
CA GLU A 95 -6.03 -19.69 2.91
C GLU A 95 -5.87 -18.89 1.62
N ARG A 96 -4.80 -18.08 1.49
CA ARG A 96 -4.51 -17.34 0.25
C ARG A 96 -4.12 -18.26 -0.90
N LYS A 97 -3.34 -19.32 -0.64
CA LYS A 97 -2.93 -20.30 -1.67
C LYS A 97 -4.09 -21.17 -2.16
N SER A 98 -5.02 -21.52 -1.28
CA SER A 98 -6.12 -22.46 -1.58
C SER A 98 -7.32 -21.84 -2.31
N LYS A 99 -7.50 -20.51 -2.26
CA LYS A 99 -8.62 -19.84 -2.93
C LYS A 99 -8.26 -19.33 -4.32
N ALA A 100 -8.82 -19.97 -5.35
CA ALA A 100 -8.94 -19.39 -6.69
C ALA A 100 -9.74 -18.07 -6.65
N PRO A 101 -9.52 -17.13 -7.58
CA PRO A 101 -10.02 -15.76 -7.48
C PRO A 101 -11.50 -15.69 -7.84
N ARG A 102 -12.40 -16.21 -7.00
CA ARG A 102 -13.83 -16.03 -7.17
C ARG A 102 -14.57 -16.03 -5.84
N SER A 103 -15.43 -15.03 -5.72
CA SER A 103 -16.44 -14.77 -4.68
C SER A 103 -15.98 -14.08 -3.39
N LEU A 104 -16.28 -12.79 -3.32
CA LEU A 104 -16.94 -12.12 -2.19
C LEU A 104 -16.31 -12.29 -0.79
N SER A 105 -14.99 -12.24 -0.68
CA SER A 105 -14.35 -12.03 0.63
C SER A 105 -13.24 -10.98 0.57
N GLY A 106 -13.55 -9.79 0.04
CA GLY A 106 -12.73 -8.59 0.24
C GLY A 106 -12.51 -8.27 1.74
N LEU A 107 -13.39 -8.79 2.61
CA LEU A 107 -13.31 -8.69 4.06
C LEU A 107 -12.46 -9.79 4.74
N ARG A 108 -11.93 -10.79 4.00
CA ARG A 108 -11.00 -11.80 4.58
C ARG A 108 -9.52 -11.54 4.28
N ALA A 109 -9.15 -10.47 3.58
CA ALA A 109 -7.78 -9.97 3.65
C ALA A 109 -7.47 -9.29 5.00
N GLN A 110 -8.49 -9.06 5.82
CA GLN A 110 -8.41 -8.43 7.14
C GLN A 110 -7.76 -9.32 8.22
N TRP A 111 -7.60 -10.63 7.99
CA TRP A 111 -7.06 -11.54 9.02
C TRP A 111 -5.61 -11.24 9.40
N CYS A 112 -4.80 -10.67 8.50
CA CYS A 112 -3.41 -10.33 8.83
C CYS A 112 -3.31 -9.05 9.68
N LEU A 113 -4.24 -8.10 9.52
CA LEU A 113 -4.30 -6.88 10.34
C LEU A 113 -4.98 -7.13 11.69
N LYS A 114 -5.98 -8.01 11.73
CA LYS A 114 -6.63 -8.42 12.98
C LYS A 114 -5.74 -9.22 13.94
N MET A 115 -4.60 -9.75 13.49
CA MET A 115 -3.59 -10.34 14.38
C MET A 115 -2.81 -9.29 15.19
N LEU A 116 -2.88 -8.01 14.78
CA LEU A 116 -2.21 -6.89 15.43
C LEU A 116 -3.18 -5.94 16.15
N GLU A 117 -4.49 -6.16 16.01
CA GLU A 117 -5.51 -5.47 16.81
C GLU A 117 -5.79 -6.29 18.08
N TRP A 118 -5.18 -5.88 19.19
CA TRP A 118 -5.68 -6.14 20.54
C TRP A 118 -6.68 -5.06 20.93
#